data_AF-A0A9N9GZ78-F1
#
_entry.id   AF-A0A9N9GZ78-F1
#
_cell.length_a   1.000
_cell.length_b   1.000
_cell.length_c   1.000
_cell.angle_alpha   90.00
_cell.angle_beta   90.00
_cell.angle_gamma   90.00
#
_symmetry.space_group_name_H-M   'P 1'
#
loop_
_entity.id
_entity.type
_entity.pdbx_description
1 polymer ?
#
loop_
_entity_poly.entity_id
_entity_poly.type
_entity_poly.pdbx_seq_one_letter_code
_entity_poly.pdbx_strand_id
1 'polypeptide(L)'
;QYFRKELVNQYNGAQRHLQQHQNSSKSISREEYCCACYPLPLVIPESFKQFWNWYSSYHTSSYSGKTIQYLVELIDTLNNNSDTTTVEILIQRIIFSTVFERVPADYNQLRDSIIKHLTPK
;
A
#
# COMPACT_ATOMS: atom_id res chain seq x y z
N GLN A 1 11.76 -6.51 -13.43
CA GLN A 1 12.46 -5.20 -13.49
C GLN A 1 11.50 -4.01 -13.55
N TYR A 2 10.37 -4.09 -14.28
CA TYR A 2 9.40 -2.99 -14.43
C TYR A 2 8.89 -2.41 -13.09
N PHE A 3 8.31 -3.23 -12.21
CA PHE A 3 7.71 -2.75 -10.95
C PHE A 3 8.71 -2.15 -9.96
N ARG A 4 9.97 -2.59 -9.96
CA ARG A 4 11.01 -1.99 -9.09
C ARG A 4 11.27 -0.54 -9.47
N LYS A 5 11.30 -0.22 -10.78
CA LYS A 5 11.48 1.16 -11.25
C LYS A 5 10.29 2.02 -10.81
N GLU A 6 9.08 1.49 -10.93
CA GLU A 6 7.86 2.17 -10.49
C GLU A 6 7.85 2.43 -8.99
N LEU A 7 8.30 1.50 -8.16
CA LEU A 7 8.41 1.71 -6.71
C LEU A 7 9.47 2.76 -6.34
N VAL A 8 10.59 2.81 -7.07
CA VAL A 8 11.58 3.89 -6.90
C VAL A 8 10.99 5.24 -7.31
N ASN A 9 10.22 5.28 -8.39
CA ASN A 9 9.52 6.50 -8.82
C ASN A 9 8.51 6.95 -7.76
N GLN A 10 7.71 6.04 -7.21
CA GLN A 10 6.76 6.31 -6.14
C GLN A 10 7.47 6.81 -4.87
N TYR A 11 8.60 6.20 -4.46
CA TYR A 11 9.40 6.67 -3.33
C TYR A 11 9.85 8.12 -3.50
N ASN A 12 10.45 8.44 -4.66
CA ASN A 12 10.88 9.80 -4.97
C ASN A 12 9.69 10.77 -5.09
N GLY A 13 8.57 10.30 -5.65
CA GLY A 13 7.31 11.03 -5.76
C GLY A 13 6.73 11.39 -4.42
N ALA A 14 6.76 10.47 -3.45
CA ALA A 14 6.23 10.68 -2.11
C ALA A 14 6.96 11.80 -1.36
N GLN A 15 8.29 11.87 -1.48
CA GLN A 15 9.08 12.96 -0.89
C GLN A 15 8.72 14.32 -1.49
N ARG A 16 8.58 14.39 -2.83
CA ARG A 16 8.18 15.62 -3.52
C ARG A 16 6.75 16.02 -3.15
N HIS A 17 5.84 15.05 -3.08
CA HIS A 17 4.45 15.29 -2.73
C HIS A 17 4.29 15.84 -1.31
N LEU A 18 5.07 15.32 -0.35
CA LEU A 18 5.12 15.87 1.01
C LEU A 18 5.55 17.34 1.02
N GLN A 19 6.57 17.70 0.24
CA GLN A 19 7.01 19.10 0.12
C GLN A 19 5.92 20.01 -0.47
N GLN A 20 5.11 19.52 -1.41
CA GLN A 20 4.01 20.29 -1.98
C GLN A 20 2.96 20.66 -0.91
N HIS A 21 2.66 19.73 0.00
CA HIS A 21 1.78 19.98 1.14
C HIS A 21 2.38 21.02 2.10
N GLN A 22 3.66 20.89 2.43
CA GLN A 22 4.36 21.84 3.31
C GLN A 22 4.37 23.26 2.75
N ASN A 23 4.53 23.40 1.43
CA ASN A 23 4.56 24.69 0.74
C ASN A 23 3.16 25.25 0.43
N SER A 24 2.07 24.63 0.92
CA SER A 24 0.69 25.04 0.67
C SER A 24 0.40 25.28 -0.82
N SER A 25 0.91 24.38 -1.68
CA SER A 25 0.75 24.51 -3.13
C SER A 25 -0.74 24.52 -3.50
N LYS A 26 -1.18 25.49 -4.31
CA LYS A 26 -2.61 25.72 -4.60
C LYS A 26 -3.31 24.56 -5.35
N SER A 27 -2.56 23.67 -5.98
CA SER A 27 -3.10 22.52 -6.72
C SER A 27 -2.18 21.32 -6.55
N ILE A 28 -2.54 20.44 -5.62
CA ILE A 28 -1.82 19.18 -5.36
C ILE A 28 -2.71 18.05 -5.87
N SER A 29 -2.21 17.27 -6.83
CA SER A 29 -2.87 16.02 -7.24
C SER A 29 -2.85 15.04 -6.09
N ARG A 30 -3.99 14.42 -5.77
CA ARG A 30 -4.07 13.47 -4.66
C ARG A 30 -3.34 12.19 -5.00
N GLU A 31 -2.52 11.72 -4.06
CA GLU A 31 -1.72 10.51 -4.19
C GLU A 31 -2.17 9.46 -3.18
N GLU A 32 -2.33 8.21 -3.61
CA GLU A 32 -2.93 7.15 -2.78
C GLU A 32 -2.08 6.78 -1.56
N TYR A 33 -0.77 6.99 -1.60
CA TYR A 33 0.11 6.74 -0.47
C TYR A 33 0.11 7.87 0.58
N CYS A 34 -0.55 9.01 0.31
CA CYS A 34 -0.47 10.18 1.16
C CYS A 34 -1.61 10.23 2.19
N CYS A 35 -1.25 10.22 3.48
CA CYS A 35 -2.20 10.40 4.58
C CYS A 35 -2.93 11.74 4.57
N ALA A 36 -2.30 12.82 4.10
CA ALA A 36 -2.96 14.12 3.99
C ALA A 36 -4.00 14.13 2.87
N CYS A 37 -3.75 13.38 1.78
CA CYS A 37 -4.69 13.19 0.69
C CYS A 37 -5.81 12.20 1.05
N TYR A 38 -5.48 11.12 1.74
CA TYR A 38 -6.40 10.05 2.14
C TYR A 38 -6.20 9.74 3.63
N PRO A 39 -6.88 10.48 4.53
CA PRO A 39 -6.72 10.33 5.97
C PRO A 39 -7.14 8.95 6.44
N LEU A 40 -6.55 8.52 7.56
CA LEU A 40 -6.91 7.27 8.21
C LEU A 40 -8.36 7.31 8.69
N PRO A 41 -9.09 6.18 8.63
CA PRO A 41 -10.40 6.09 9.25
C PRO A 41 -10.28 6.25 10.77
N LEU A 42 -11.36 6.70 11.42
CA LEU A 42 -11.42 6.86 12.88
C LEU A 42 -11.15 5.54 13.63
N VAL A 43 -11.57 4.42 13.03
CA VAL A 43 -11.35 3.07 13.58
C VAL A 43 -10.61 2.25 12.53
N ILE A 44 -9.42 1.78 12.89
CA ILE A 44 -8.62 0.90 12.04
C ILE A 44 -9.07 -0.56 12.29
N PRO A 45 -9.45 -1.32 11.25
CA PRO A 45 -9.84 -2.72 11.39
C PRO A 45 -8.74 -3.57 12.05
N GLU A 46 -9.12 -4.53 12.89
CA GLU A 46 -8.16 -5.38 13.59
C GLU A 46 -7.36 -6.27 12.62
N SER A 47 -8.01 -6.76 11.56
CA SER A 47 -7.35 -7.48 10.46
C SER A 47 -6.24 -6.65 9.81
N PHE A 48 -6.46 -5.34 9.63
CA PHE A 48 -5.44 -4.44 9.10
C PHE A 48 -4.26 -4.28 10.06
N LYS A 49 -4.52 -4.13 11.37
CA LYS A 49 -3.43 -4.02 12.35
C LYS A 49 -2.56 -5.27 12.38
N GLN A 50 -3.18 -6.46 12.35
CA GLN A 50 -2.47 -7.74 12.30
C GLN A 50 -1.61 -7.85 11.05
N PHE A 51 -2.19 -7.52 9.88
CA PHE A 51 -1.44 -7.44 8.63
C PHE A 51 -0.28 -6.46 8.72
N TRP A 52 -0.52 -5.23 9.21
CA TRP A 52 0.51 -4.19 9.27
C TRP A 52 1.66 -4.53 10.20
N ASN A 53 1.39 -5.19 11.33
CA ASN A 53 2.43 -5.68 12.24
C ASN A 53 3.42 -6.61 11.54
N TRP A 54 2.95 -7.46 10.63
CA TRP A 54 3.81 -8.26 9.78
C TRP A 54 4.40 -7.46 8.61
N TYR A 55 3.58 -6.73 7.87
CA TYR A 55 3.97 -6.03 6.65
C TYR A 55 5.02 -4.94 6.88
N SER A 56 5.05 -4.34 8.07
CA SER A 56 6.06 -3.35 8.46
C SER A 56 7.49 -3.88 8.48
N SER A 57 7.71 -5.21 8.53
CA SER A 57 9.05 -5.79 8.41
C SER A 57 9.70 -5.55 7.04
N TYR A 58 8.92 -5.14 6.03
CA TYR A 58 9.41 -4.82 4.69
C TYR A 58 9.85 -3.35 4.55
N HIS A 59 10.30 -2.72 5.64
CA HIS A 59 10.78 -1.34 5.68
C HIS A 59 9.73 -0.33 5.19
N THR A 60 8.47 -0.50 5.61
CA THR A 60 7.42 0.49 5.36
C THR A 60 7.49 1.61 6.40
N SER A 61 7.27 2.86 6.00
CA SER A 61 7.21 4.02 6.91
C SER A 61 5.79 4.40 7.27
N SER A 62 4.89 4.39 6.28
CA SER A 62 3.50 4.82 6.49
C SER A 62 2.55 4.20 5.47
N TYR A 63 1.28 4.15 5.84
CA TYR A 63 0.15 3.78 4.99
C TYR A 63 -0.89 4.90 5.01
N SER A 64 -1.83 4.90 4.07
CA SER A 64 -2.95 5.84 4.04
C SER A 64 -4.29 5.13 4.25
N GLY A 65 -5.38 5.89 4.27
CA GLY A 65 -6.74 5.31 4.25
C GLY A 65 -6.98 4.41 3.02
N LYS A 66 -6.28 4.65 1.91
CA LYS A 66 -6.36 3.79 0.71
C LYS A 66 -5.74 2.43 0.93
N THR A 67 -4.60 2.35 1.60
CA THR A 67 -3.97 1.08 1.94
C THR A 67 -4.91 0.19 2.77
N ILE A 68 -5.60 0.79 3.74
CA ILE A 68 -6.61 0.10 4.56
C ILE A 68 -7.76 -0.38 3.68
N GLN A 69 -8.30 0.50 2.84
CA GLN A 69 -9.39 0.17 1.92
C GLN A 69 -9.03 -1.05 1.04
N TYR A 70 -7.85 -1.02 0.42
CA TYR A 70 -7.41 -2.10 -0.49
C TYR A 70 -7.15 -3.41 0.22
N LEU A 71 -6.65 -3.39 1.47
CA LEU A 71 -6.49 -4.62 2.23
C LEU A 71 -7.84 -5.25 2.60
N VAL A 72 -8.82 -4.44 3.03
CA VAL A 72 -10.16 -4.94 3.37
C VAL A 72 -10.80 -5.58 2.13
N GLU A 73 -10.73 -4.89 0.99
CA GLU A 73 -11.23 -5.39 -0.30
C GLU A 73 -10.51 -6.68 -0.74
N LEU A 74 -9.20 -6.78 -0.49
CA LEU A 74 -8.42 -7.99 -0.78
C LEU A 74 -8.87 -9.18 0.09
N ILE A 75 -9.06 -8.97 1.40
CA ILE A 75 -9.53 -10.01 2.31
C ILE A 75 -10.93 -10.50 1.89
N ASP A 76 -11.83 -9.58 1.57
CA ASP A 76 -13.18 -9.92 1.11
C ASP A 76 -13.15 -10.68 -0.23
N THR A 77 -12.28 -10.28 -1.16
CA THR A 77 -12.08 -10.96 -2.45
C THR A 77 -11.54 -12.37 -2.27
N LEU A 78 -10.58 -12.57 -1.37
CA LEU A 78 -10.03 -13.90 -1.07
C LEU A 78 -11.08 -14.84 -0.47
N ASN A 79 -12.03 -14.30 0.32
CA ASN A 79 -13.08 -15.08 0.97
C ASN A 79 -14.27 -15.44 0.07
N ASN A 80 -14.61 -14.62 -0.93
CA ASN A 80 -15.89 -14.69 -1.67
C ASN A 80 -15.79 -15.20 -3.13
N ASN A 81 -14.78 -16.02 -3.45
CA ASN A 81 -14.33 -16.45 -4.78
C ASN A 81 -13.24 -15.53 -5.35
N SER A 82 -12.02 -16.08 -5.38
CA SER A 82 -10.80 -15.37 -5.75
C SER A 82 -10.69 -15.24 -7.27
N ASP A 83 -11.12 -14.11 -7.84
CA ASP A 83 -10.62 -13.70 -9.15
C ASP A 83 -9.14 -13.31 -9.00
N THR A 84 -8.25 -14.16 -9.55
CA THR A 84 -6.80 -13.96 -9.51
C THR A 84 -6.40 -12.59 -10.05
N THR A 85 -7.11 -12.06 -11.04
CA THR A 85 -6.81 -10.74 -11.62
C THR A 85 -7.07 -9.62 -10.61
N THR A 86 -8.24 -9.64 -9.96
CA THR A 86 -8.60 -8.68 -8.92
C THR A 86 -7.66 -8.76 -7.73
N VAL A 87 -7.28 -9.97 -7.30
CA VAL A 87 -6.30 -10.18 -6.23
C VAL A 87 -4.95 -9.54 -6.56
N GLU A 88 -4.41 -9.77 -7.77
CA GLU A 88 -3.16 -9.17 -8.21
C GLU A 88 -3.22 -7.63 -8.24
N ILE A 89 -4.33 -7.06 -8.74
CA ILE A 89 -4.54 -5.61 -8.77
C ILE A 89 -4.58 -5.02 -7.36
N LEU A 90 -5.29 -5.66 -6.44
CA LEU A 90 -5.40 -5.17 -5.07
C LEU A 90 -4.07 -5.23 -4.33
N ILE A 91 -3.28 -6.30 -4.53
CA ILE A 91 -1.94 -6.38 -3.95
C ILE A 91 -1.04 -5.28 -4.51
N GLN A 92 -1.07 -5.05 -5.83
CA GLN A 92 -0.33 -3.96 -6.43
C GLN A 92 -0.74 -2.63 -5.79
N ARG A 93 -2.04 -2.36 -5.64
CA ARG A 93 -2.55 -1.14 -5.01
C ARG A 93 -2.14 -1.01 -3.54
N ILE A 94 -2.11 -2.08 -2.76
CA ILE A 94 -1.60 -2.07 -1.38
C ILE A 94 -0.12 -1.63 -1.37
N ILE A 95 0.70 -2.22 -2.24
CA ILE A 95 2.13 -1.91 -2.32
C ILE A 95 2.31 -0.42 -2.73
N PHE A 96 1.65 0.04 -3.80
CA PHE A 96 1.79 1.41 -4.31
C PHE A 96 1.03 2.48 -3.51
N SER A 97 0.17 2.09 -2.58
CA SER A 97 -0.41 3.01 -1.57
C SER A 97 0.36 2.99 -0.26
N THR A 98 1.46 2.25 -0.16
CA THR A 98 2.33 2.25 1.02
C THR A 98 3.60 3.04 0.74
N VAL A 99 4.07 3.82 1.70
CA VAL A 99 5.37 4.50 1.61
C VAL A 99 6.44 3.59 2.22
N PHE A 100 7.49 3.32 1.47
CA PHE A 100 8.65 2.54 1.92
C PHE A 100 9.79 3.46 2.36
N GLU A 101 10.45 3.13 3.46
CA GLU A 101 11.77 3.71 3.82
C GLU A 101 12.86 3.18 2.89
N ARG A 102 12.72 1.92 2.49
CA ARG A 102 13.61 1.26 1.54
C ARG A 102 12.77 0.46 0.57
N VAL A 103 12.90 0.78 -0.72
CA VAL A 103 12.20 0.07 -1.80
C VAL A 103 12.52 -1.43 -1.74
N PRO A 104 11.50 -2.31 -1.73
CA PRO A 104 11.69 -3.75 -1.78
C PRO A 104 12.58 -4.17 -2.96
N ALA A 105 13.53 -5.06 -2.72
CA ALA A 105 14.45 -5.53 -3.77
C ALA A 105 13.72 -6.34 -4.85
N ASP A 106 12.69 -7.09 -4.46
CA ASP A 106 11.88 -7.96 -5.30
C ASP A 106 10.38 -7.74 -5.03
N TYR A 107 9.70 -7.17 -6.02
CA TYR A 107 8.26 -6.97 -6.00
C TYR A 107 7.47 -8.29 -5.98
N ASN A 108 7.90 -9.27 -6.78
CA ASN A 108 7.19 -10.54 -6.90
C ASN A 108 7.27 -11.31 -5.58
N GLN A 109 8.45 -11.30 -4.94
CA GLN A 109 8.61 -11.90 -3.62
C GLN A 109 7.70 -11.25 -2.58
N LEU A 110 7.59 -9.92 -2.58
CA LEU A 110 6.69 -9.20 -1.66
C LEU A 110 5.22 -9.56 -1.93
N ARG A 111 4.81 -9.51 -3.20
CA ARG A 111 3.46 -9.89 -3.64
C ARG A 111 3.11 -11.31 -3.19
N ASP A 112 3.97 -12.28 -3.49
CA ASP A 112 3.73 -13.69 -3.15
C ASP A 112 3.67 -13.89 -1.62
N SER A 113 4.45 -13.11 -0.88
CA SER A 113 4.42 -13.10 0.58
C SER A 113 3.10 -12.55 1.13
N ILE A 114 2.53 -11.50 0.51
CA ILE A 114 1.21 -10.95 0.88
C ILE A 114 0.12 -12.01 0.66
N ILE A 115 0.11 -12.67 -0.50
CA ILE A 115 -0.85 -13.75 -0.80
C ILE A 115 -0.77 -14.82 0.27
N LYS A 116 0.44 -15.32 0.52
CA LYS A 116 0.69 -16.40 1.49
C LYS A 116 0.31 -16.02 2.92
N HIS A 117 0.48 -14.75 3.29
CA HIS A 117 0.11 -14.28 4.63
C HIS A 117 -1.40 -14.21 4.83
N LEU A 118 -2.15 -13.85 3.77
CA LEU A 118 -3.60 -13.65 3.83
C LEU A 118 -4.42 -14.89 3.50
N THR A 119 -3.82 -15.92 2.90
CA THR A 119 -4.49 -17.21 2.68
C THR A 119 -4.30 -18.13 3.90
N PRO A 120 -5.39 -18.63 4.52
CA PRO A 120 -5.28 -19.62 5.58
C PRO A 120 -4.65 -20.91 5.05
N LYS A 121 -3.86 -21.57 5.91
CA LYS A 121 -3.31 -22.91 5.65
C LYS A 121 -4.38 -23.99 5.77
#